data_AF-A0A7V8SSD1-F1
#
_entry.id   AF-A0A7V8SSD1-F1
#
_cell.length_a   1.000
_cell.length_b   1.000
_cell.length_c   1.000
_cell.angle_alpha   90.00
_cell.angle_beta   90.00
_cell.angle_gamma   90.00
#
_symmetry.space_group_name_H-M   'P 1'
#
loop_
_entity.id
_entity.type
_entity.pdbx_description
1 polymer ?
#
loop_
_entity_poly.entity_id
_entity_poly.type
_entity_poly.pdbx_seq_one_letter_code
_entity_poly.pdbx_strand_id
1 'polypeptide(L)'
;MKKTLTTVYGALALLATGLAAFIAVLFLLALALGGAAGGAISEFAGTVARWSISVAAVAVLVGLVHTYVTGTHSLTAGPSRKSGTEES
;
A
#
# COMPACT_ATOMS: atom_id res chain seq x y z
N MET A 1 -19.39 -3.43 -7.40
CA MET A 1 -18.09 -4.01 -7.01
C MET A 1 -16.94 -2.99 -6.92
N LYS A 2 -16.93 -1.89 -7.70
CA LYS A 2 -15.85 -0.87 -7.68
C LYS A 2 -15.65 -0.14 -6.34
N LYS A 3 -16.72 0.04 -5.55
CA LYS A 3 -16.71 0.79 -4.27
C LYS A 3 -16.04 0.00 -3.14
N THR A 4 -16.25 -1.32 -3.10
CA THR A 4 -15.69 -2.19 -2.05
C THR A 4 -14.18 -2.29 -2.15
N LEU A 5 -13.62 -2.38 -3.36
CA LEU A 5 -12.17 -2.50 -3.53
C LEU A 5 -11.41 -1.20 -3.27
N THR A 6 -12.01 -0.03 -3.56
CA THR A 6 -11.44 1.26 -3.17
C THR A 6 -11.51 1.47 -1.65
N THR A 7 -12.59 1.06 -1.01
CA THR A 7 -12.69 1.08 0.46
C THR A 7 -11.70 0.13 1.12
N VAL A 8 -11.53 -1.09 0.58
CA VAL A 8 -10.56 -2.07 1.10
C VAL A 8 -9.13 -1.58 0.90
N TYR A 9 -8.79 -1.05 -0.28
CA TYR A 9 -7.47 -0.44 -0.52
C TYR A 9 -7.22 0.75 0.42
N GLY A 10 -8.19 1.66 0.56
CA GLY A 10 -8.08 2.79 1.46
C GLY A 10 -7.90 2.37 2.92
N ALA A 11 -8.61 1.33 3.36
CA ALA A 11 -8.47 0.77 4.70
C ALA A 11 -7.11 0.10 4.91
N LEU A 12 -6.62 -0.67 3.94
CA LEU A 12 -5.28 -1.27 4.01
C LEU A 12 -4.18 -0.20 4.00
N ALA A 13 -4.32 0.82 3.16
CA ALA A 13 -3.38 1.92 3.10
C ALA A 13 -3.34 2.65 4.46
N LEU A 14 -4.51 2.99 5.02
CA LEU A 14 -4.61 3.67 6.32
C LEU A 14 -4.05 2.83 7.48
N LEU A 15 -4.28 1.52 7.46
CA LEU A 15 -3.67 0.59 8.42
C LEU A 15 -2.15 0.56 8.27
N ALA A 16 -1.63 0.51 7.03
CA ALA A 16 -0.19 0.52 6.78
C ALA A 16 0.47 1.83 7.27
N THR A 17 -0.13 2.99 7.01
CA THR A 17 0.38 4.27 7.52
C THR A 17 0.31 4.35 9.04
N GLY A 18 -0.77 3.87 9.65
CA GLY A 18 -0.91 3.82 11.11
C GLY A 18 0.16 2.94 11.76
N LEU A 19 0.44 1.78 11.17
CA LEU A 19 1.48 0.87 11.66
C LEU A 19 2.89 1.46 11.50
N ALA A 20 3.15 2.16 10.39
CA ALA A 20 4.40 2.90 10.18
C ALA A 20 4.58 4.02 11.22
N ALA A 21 3.52 4.77 11.53
CA ALA A 21 3.55 5.79 12.57
C ALA A 21 3.83 5.20 13.96
N PHE A 22 3.22 4.06 14.29
CA PHE A 22 3.49 3.35 15.54
C PHE A 22 4.94 2.89 15.66
N ILE A 23 5.52 2.33 14.60
CA ILE A 23 6.93 1.93 14.55
C ILE A 23 7.84 3.16 14.75
N ALA A 24 7.51 4.30 14.15
CA ALA A 24 8.27 5.54 14.34
C ALA A 24 8.31 5.97 15.82
N VAL A 25 7.18 5.85 16.54
CA VAL A 25 7.13 6.14 17.98
C VAL A 25 8.00 5.17 18.79
N LEU A 26 8.01 3.88 18.45
CA LEU A 26 8.87 2.89 19.12
C LEU A 26 10.36 3.22 18.91
N PHE A 27 10.74 3.67 17.72
CA PHE A 27 12.10 4.12 17.45
C PHE A 27 12.47 5.37 18.26
N LEU A 28 11.56 6.34 18.39
CA LEU A 28 11.78 7.52 19.22
C LEU A 28 11.91 7.17 20.70
N LEU A 29 11.10 6.23 21.20
CA LEU A 29 11.21 5.70 22.56
C LEU A 29 12.54 4.98 22.79
N ALA A 30 12.98 4.15 21.84
CA ALA A 30 14.28 3.48 21.91
C ALA A 30 15.44 4.49 21.98
N LEU A 31 15.36 5.56 21.18
CA LEU A 31 16.31 6.67 21.18
C LEU A 31 16.31 7.42 22.52
N ALA A 32 15.13 7.68 23.10
CA ALA A 32 15.01 8.40 24.35
C ALA A 32 15.50 7.59 25.57
N LEU A 33 15.27 6.28 25.58
CA LEU A 33 15.68 5.40 26.68
C LEU A 33 17.18 5.08 26.64
N GLY A 34 17.73 4.83 25.45
CA GLY A 34 19.13 4.44 25.28
C GLY A 34 19.52 3.14 26.01
N GLY A 35 20.80 2.80 25.95
CA GLY A 35 21.37 1.63 26.64
C GLY A 35 20.75 0.29 26.24
N ALA A 36 20.82 -0.69 27.14
CA ALA A 36 20.32 -2.05 26.89
C ALA A 36 18.79 -2.10 26.66
N ALA A 37 18.02 -1.24 27.35
CA ALA A 37 16.57 -1.15 27.19
C ALA A 37 16.17 -0.56 25.83
N GLY A 38 16.84 0.51 25.38
CA GLY A 38 16.64 1.07 24.04
C GLY A 38 17.03 0.09 22.93
N GLY A 39 18.11 -0.69 23.12
CA GLY A 39 18.52 -1.73 22.18
C GLY A 39 17.45 -2.80 21.93
N ALA A 40 16.88 -3.36 23.00
CA ALA A 40 15.83 -4.38 22.90
C ALA A 40 14.56 -3.86 22.22
N ILE A 41 14.16 -2.62 22.52
CA ILE A 41 12.99 -1.98 21.89
C ILE A 41 13.25 -1.71 20.40
N SER A 42 14.48 -1.30 20.04
CA SER A 42 14.86 -1.04 18.65
C SER A 42 14.91 -2.33 17.81
N GLU A 43 15.41 -3.43 18.38
CA GLU A 43 15.46 -4.73 17.71
C GLU A 43 14.04 -5.31 17.48
N PHE A 44 13.17 -5.17 18.50
CA PHE A 44 11.75 -5.51 18.36
C PHE A 44 11.06 -4.65 17.31
N ALA A 45 11.26 -3.33 17.33
CA ALA A 45 10.70 -2.41 16.35
C ALA A 45 11.19 -2.73 14.92
N GLY A 46 12.46 -3.10 14.75
CA GLY A 46 13.01 -3.53 13.47
C GLY A 46 12.37 -4.82 12.94
N THR A 47 12.12 -5.79 13.82
CA THR A 47 11.42 -7.04 13.45
C THR A 47 9.99 -6.76 13.02
N VAL A 48 9.26 -5.94 13.78
CA VAL A 48 7.89 -5.54 13.46
C VAL A 48 7.84 -4.75 12.14
N ALA A 49 8.80 -3.86 11.91
CA ALA A 49 8.92 -3.12 10.65
C ALA A 49 9.11 -4.03 9.45
N ARG A 50 9.97 -5.06 9.56
CA ARG A 50 10.22 -6.01 8.46
C ARG A 50 8.96 -6.78 8.06
N TRP A 51 8.17 -7.21 9.04
CA TRP A 51 6.88 -7.85 8.81
C TRP A 51 5.86 -6.88 8.22
N SER A 52 5.77 -5.65 8.75
CA SER A 52 4.89 -4.60 8.25
C SER A 52 5.16 -4.27 6.78
N ILE A 53 6.42 -4.12 6.39
CA ILE A 53 6.82 -3.83 5.01
C ILE A 53 6.42 -5.00 4.08
N SER A 54 6.62 -6.24 4.53
CA SER A 54 6.28 -7.42 3.73
C SER A 54 4.77 -7.49 3.46
N VAL A 55 3.94 -7.23 4.47
CA VAL A 55 2.47 -7.17 4.32
C VAL A 55 2.06 -6.01 3.41
N ALA A 56 2.66 -4.83 3.59
CA ALA A 56 2.39 -3.67 2.74
C ALA A 56 2.75 -3.93 1.27
N ALA A 57 3.88 -4.60 1.00
CA ALA A 57 4.29 -4.96 -0.35
C ALA A 57 3.29 -5.90 -1.03
N VAL A 58 2.78 -6.91 -0.31
CA VAL A 58 1.73 -7.81 -0.82
C VAL A 58 0.44 -7.05 -1.11
N ALA A 59 0.03 -6.15 -0.22
CA ALA A 59 -1.15 -5.31 -0.43
C ALA A 59 -1.03 -4.42 -1.67
N VAL A 60 0.14 -3.80 -1.87
CA VAL A 60 0.43 -2.98 -3.06
C VAL A 60 0.41 -3.83 -4.32
N LEU A 61 1.01 -5.03 -4.30
CA LEU A 61 1.01 -5.95 -5.44
C LEU A 61 -0.43 -6.32 -5.85
N VAL A 62 -1.27 -6.68 -4.89
CA VAL A 62 -2.69 -7.00 -5.14
C VAL A 62 -3.44 -5.77 -5.68
N GLY A 63 -3.20 -4.59 -5.10
CA GLY A 63 -3.78 -3.33 -5.57
C GLY A 63 -3.35 -2.99 -7.01
N LEU A 64 -2.10 -3.25 -7.37
CA LEU A 64 -1.57 -3.04 -8.71
C LEU A 64 -2.20 -4.00 -9.72
N VAL A 65 -2.25 -5.30 -9.41
CA VAL A 65 -2.91 -6.32 -10.25
C VAL A 65 -4.38 -5.95 -10.49
N HIS A 66 -5.09 -5.58 -9.42
CA HIS A 66 -6.48 -5.14 -9.53
C HIS A 66 -6.62 -3.90 -10.43
N THR A 67 -5.72 -2.93 -10.29
CA THR A 67 -5.74 -1.70 -11.11
C THR A 67 -5.53 -2.02 -12.59
N TYR A 68 -4.60 -2.94 -12.90
CA TYR A 68 -4.35 -3.42 -14.26
C TYR A 68 -5.55 -4.15 -14.85
N VAL A 69 -6.18 -5.07 -14.10
CA VAL A 69 -7.34 -5.83 -14.56
C VAL A 69 -8.58 -4.94 -14.74
N THR A 70 -8.74 -3.90 -13.92
CA THR A 70 -9.91 -2.99 -13.99
C THR A 70 -9.81 -1.98 -15.13
N GLY A 71 -8.64 -1.84 -15.77
CA GLY A 71 -8.47 -1.06 -16.99
C GLY A 71 -8.72 0.45 -16.84
N THR A 72 -8.77 0.97 -15.60
CA THR A 72 -8.88 2.41 -15.33
C THR A 72 -7.52 3.08 -15.47
N HIS A 73 -6.91 3.02 -16.66
CA HIS A 73 -5.78 3.87 -16.99
C HIS A 73 -6.32 5.18 -17.60
N SER A 74 -5.74 6.30 -17.20
CA SER A 74 -5.85 7.56 -17.95
C SER A 74 -5.27 7.47 -19.38
N LEU A 75 -4.58 6.36 -19.69
CA LEU A 75 -4.01 6.02 -21.00
C LEU A 75 -4.68 4.78 -21.64
N THR A 76 -5.79 4.27 -21.07
CA THR A 76 -6.63 3.31 -21.80
C THR A 76 -7.25 4.11 -22.94
N ALA A 77 -6.59 4.08 -24.11
CA ALA A 77 -7.22 4.43 -25.36
C ALA A 77 -8.59 3.75 -25.35
N GLY A 78 -9.65 4.55 -25.33
CA GLY A 78 -11.02 4.04 -25.34
C GLY A 78 -11.19 3.03 -26.46
N PRO A 79 -12.15 2.10 -26.36
CA PRO A 79 -12.40 1.13 -27.42
C PRO A 79 -12.44 1.89 -28.74
N SER A 80 -11.49 1.58 -29.63
CA SER A 80 -11.37 2.24 -30.92
C SER A 80 -12.74 2.19 -31.56
N ARG A 81 -13.36 3.37 -31.70
CA ARG A 81 -14.64 3.53 -32.36
C ARG A 81 -14.38 3.08 -33.79
N LYS A 82 -14.81 1.86 -34.12
CA LYS A 82 -14.80 1.32 -35.47
C LYS A 82 -15.80 2.15 -36.29
N SER A 83 -15.43 3.37 -36.67
CA SER A 83 -16.12 4.16 -37.70
C SER A 83 -15.56 3.74 -39.05
N GLY A 84 -15.82 2.48 -39.39
CA GLY A 84 -15.75 1.98 -40.76
C GLY A 84 -17.18 1.82 -41.23
N THR A 85 -17.73 2.87 -41.83
CA THR A 85 -18.81 2.77 -42.81
C THR A 85 -18.62 3.98 -43.73
N GLU A 86 -17.83 3.73 -44.77
CA GLU A 86 -17.88 4.45 -46.03
C GLU A 86 -19.27 4.29 -46.68
N GLU A 87 -19.49 5.12 -47.69
CA GLU A 87 -20.57 5.08 -48.70
C GLU A 87 -21.92 5.69 -48.29
N SER A 88 -22.59 6.50 -49.12
CA SER A 88 -22.25 7.29 -50.30
C SER A 88 -23.45 8.19 -50.58
#